data_AF-A0ABD0ZVM8-F1
#
_entry.id   AF-A0ABD0ZVM8-F1
#
_cell.length_a   1.000
_cell.length_b   1.000
_cell.length_c   1.000
_cell.angle_alpha   90.00
_cell.angle_beta   90.00
_cell.angle_gamma   90.00
#
_symmetry.space_group_name_H-M   'P 1'
#
loop_
_entity.id
_entity.type
_entity.pdbx_description
1 polymer ?
#
loop_
_entity_poly.entity_id
_entity_poly.type
_entity_poly.pdbx_seq_one_letter_code
_entity_poly.pdbx_strand_id
1 'polypeptide(L)'
;MATLASNLFCIGKVERLKINCRKKEKGRDQSNYPYKVIEITPPPKSLGVRCLPHNLQCGENVMIEGQTYTISAVTHRYQLRKGKYEPSERRLDVLSAARYVLNLYFDNLLQNS
;
A
#
# COMPACT_ATOMS: atom_id res chain seq x y z
N MET A 1 28.34 -22.55 -20.29
CA MET A 1 28.30 -21.15 -20.75
C MET A 1 27.17 -20.46 -19.99
N ALA A 2 27.51 -19.51 -19.11
CA ALA A 2 26.56 -18.86 -18.22
C ALA A 2 25.81 -17.74 -18.96
N THR A 3 24.48 -17.80 -19.00
CA THR A 3 23.64 -16.70 -19.47
C THR A 3 23.30 -15.81 -18.28
N LEU A 4 23.94 -14.64 -18.20
CA LEU A 4 23.58 -13.58 -17.27
C LEU A 4 22.26 -12.95 -17.75
N ALA A 5 21.16 -13.28 -17.07
CA ALA A 5 19.92 -12.53 -17.21
C ALA A 5 20.07 -11.20 -16.45
N SER A 6 20.30 -10.13 -17.19
CA SER A 6 20.34 -8.77 -16.66
C SER A 6 18.94 -8.36 -16.20
N ASN A 7 18.71 -8.35 -14.89
CA ASN A 7 17.53 -7.76 -14.29
C ASN A 7 17.52 -6.25 -14.57
N LEU A 8 16.69 -5.82 -15.50
CA LEU A 8 16.36 -4.42 -15.72
C LEU A 8 15.65 -3.89 -14.47
N PHE A 9 16.41 -3.30 -13.56
CA PHE A 9 15.86 -2.51 -12.46
C PHE A 9 15.28 -1.23 -13.08
N CYS A 10 13.97 -1.24 -13.33
CA CYS A 10 13.24 -0.04 -13.68
C CYS A 10 13.32 0.91 -12.48
N ILE A 11 14.22 1.88 -12.52
CA ILE A 11 14.19 3.06 -11.66
C ILE A 11 13.01 3.92 -12.14
N GLY A 12 11.79 3.48 -11.81
CA GLY A 12 10.59 4.28 -11.97
C GLY A 12 10.70 5.47 -11.03
N LYS A 13 10.40 6.68 -11.53
CA LYS A 13 10.23 7.88 -10.72
C LYS A 13 9.39 7.51 -9.48
N VAL A 14 9.96 7.65 -8.29
CA VAL A 14 9.21 7.50 -7.04
C VAL A 14 8.30 8.72 -6.91
N GLU A 15 7.15 8.66 -7.59
CA GLU A 15 6.11 9.66 -7.49
C GLU A 15 5.52 9.55 -6.09
N ARG A 16 5.94 10.44 -5.19
CA ARG A 16 5.55 10.39 -3.78
C ARG A 16 4.09 10.76 -3.66
N LEU A 17 3.24 9.79 -3.36
CA LEU A 17 1.83 10.04 -3.13
C LEU A 17 1.65 10.86 -1.84
N LYS A 18 1.20 12.10 -2.03
CA LYS A 18 0.85 13.01 -0.93
C LYS A 18 -0.60 12.81 -0.52
N ILE A 19 -0.84 12.78 0.79
CA ILE A 19 -2.18 12.72 1.37
C ILE A 19 -2.95 13.98 0.99
N ASN A 20 -4.06 13.82 0.25
CA ASN A 20 -4.91 14.94 -0.16
C ASN A 20 -6.31 14.78 0.43
N CYS A 21 -6.49 15.23 1.68
CA CYS A 21 -7.81 15.29 2.30
C CYS A 21 -8.52 16.61 1.91
N ARG A 22 -8.92 16.77 0.64
CA ARG A 22 -9.82 17.89 0.28
C ARG A 22 -11.26 17.54 0.70
N LYS A 23 -11.85 18.36 1.57
CA LYS A 23 -13.27 18.34 1.91
C LYS A 23 -14.06 18.71 0.64
N LYS A 24 -14.79 17.77 0.04
CA LYS A 24 -15.70 18.05 -1.09
C LYS A 24 -17.12 17.57 -0.81
N GLU A 25 -18.05 18.29 -1.43
CA GLU A 25 -19.49 18.12 -1.44
C GLU A 25 -19.93 16.68 -1.75
N LYS A 26 -21.11 16.33 -1.21
CA LYS A 26 -21.80 15.03 -1.30
C LYS A 26 -21.92 14.51 -2.75
N GLY A 27 -20.86 13.91 -3.27
CA GLY A 27 -20.83 13.16 -4.52
C GLY A 27 -20.45 11.70 -4.23
N ARG A 28 -21.20 10.76 -4.81
CA ARG A 28 -21.04 9.29 -4.64
C ARG A 28 -19.81 8.77 -5.41
N ASP A 29 -18.68 9.46 -5.33
CA ASP A 29 -17.49 9.07 -6.06
C ASP A 29 -16.71 8.03 -5.25
N GLN A 30 -16.72 6.79 -5.76
CA GLN A 30 -16.07 5.62 -5.18
C GLN A 30 -14.55 5.81 -4.96
N SER A 31 -13.96 6.84 -5.56
CA SER A 31 -12.55 7.21 -5.42
C SER A 31 -12.17 7.77 -4.04
N ASN A 32 -13.12 8.23 -3.23
CA ASN A 32 -12.84 9.00 -2.00
C ASN A 32 -13.06 8.25 -0.67
N TYR A 33 -13.22 6.92 -0.67
CA TYR A 33 -13.27 6.18 0.60
C TYR A 33 -11.89 6.14 1.26
N PRO A 34 -11.78 6.56 2.53
CA PRO A 34 -10.49 6.64 3.20
C PRO A 34 -9.97 5.25 3.55
N TYR A 35 -8.64 5.10 3.59
CA TYR A 35 -7.96 3.88 3.98
C TYR A 35 -7.64 3.91 5.47
N LYS A 36 -7.92 2.79 6.16
CA LYS A 36 -7.32 2.51 7.46
C LYS A 36 -5.89 2.05 7.24
N VAL A 37 -4.93 2.84 7.68
CA VAL A 37 -3.52 2.56 7.47
C VAL A 37 -2.92 1.91 8.70
N ILE A 38 -2.28 0.75 8.52
CA ILE A 38 -1.70 -0.05 9.60
C ILE A 38 -0.26 -0.40 9.24
N GLU A 39 0.67 -0.06 10.12
CA GLU A 39 2.01 -0.61 10.08
C GLU A 39 1.96 -2.05 10.59
N ILE A 40 2.27 -3.02 9.72
CA ILE A 40 2.14 -4.45 10.04
C ILE A 40 3.34 -5.02 10.82
N THR A 41 4.43 -4.25 10.94
CA THR A 41 5.60 -4.64 11.72
C THR A 41 5.16 -5.01 13.14
N PRO A 42 5.43 -6.22 13.65
CA PRO A 42 5.05 -6.57 15.01
C PRO A 42 5.75 -5.66 16.05
N PRO A 43 5.03 -5.10 17.04
CA PRO A 43 3.58 -5.12 17.21
C PRO A 43 2.85 -4.16 16.23
N PRO A 44 1.70 -4.57 15.64
CA PRO A 44 1.00 -3.74 14.65
C PRO A 44 0.60 -2.37 15.19
N LYS A 45 0.87 -1.31 14.43
CA LYS A 45 0.54 0.08 14.82
C LYS A 45 -0.48 0.68 13.86
N SER A 46 -1.51 1.31 14.41
CA SER A 46 -2.48 2.07 13.60
C SER A 46 -1.94 3.46 13.30
N LEU A 47 -1.70 3.76 12.02
CA LEU A 47 -1.28 5.09 11.54
C LEU A 47 -2.48 6.00 11.21
N GLY A 48 -3.69 5.54 11.53
CA GLY A 48 -4.93 6.28 11.40
C GLY A 48 -5.63 6.11 10.04
N VAL A 49 -6.64 6.94 9.82
CA VAL A 49 -7.49 6.91 8.62
C VAL A 49 -7.06 8.02 7.67
N ARG A 50 -6.63 7.67 6.45
CA ARG A 50 -6.03 8.61 5.48
C ARG A 50 -6.73 8.55 4.13
N CYS A 51 -6.95 9.71 3.52
CA CYS A 51 -7.40 9.80 2.13
C CYS A 51 -6.19 9.68 1.21
N LEU A 52 -6.08 8.54 0.55
CA LEU A 52 -5.03 8.23 -0.41
C LEU A 52 -5.69 8.03 -1.79
N PRO A 53 -4.94 8.19 -2.89
CA PRO A 53 -5.49 7.92 -4.22
C PRO A 53 -5.97 6.47 -4.32
N HIS A 54 -6.90 6.19 -5.23
CA HIS A 54 -7.46 4.84 -5.36
C HIS A 54 -6.48 3.84 -6.00
N ASN A 55 -5.59 4.33 -6.86
CA ASN A 55 -4.70 3.53 -7.70
C ASN A 55 -3.39 3.15 -6.96
N LEU A 56 -3.47 2.84 -5.66
CA LEU A 56 -2.32 2.42 -4.88
C LEU A 56 -1.90 1.01 -5.27
N GLN A 57 -0.60 0.81 -5.47
CA GLN A 57 -0.03 -0.50 -5.79
C GLN A 57 0.89 -0.99 -4.68
N CYS A 58 1.00 -2.31 -4.54
CA CYS A 58 1.98 -2.90 -3.62
C CYS A 58 3.41 -2.58 -4.11
N GLY A 59 4.32 -2.29 -3.18
CA GLY A 59 5.68 -1.84 -3.48
C GLY A 59 5.81 -0.32 -3.70
N GLU A 60 4.71 0.41 -3.76
CA GLU A 60 4.73 1.87 -3.85
C GLU A 60 5.10 2.53 -2.51
N ASN A 61 5.70 3.73 -2.57
CA ASN A 61 6.09 4.48 -1.38
C ASN A 61 5.08 5.58 -1.06
N VAL A 62 4.61 5.61 0.18
CA VAL A 62 3.66 6.59 0.70
C VAL A 62 4.27 7.36 1.87
N MET A 63 4.02 8.66 1.92
CA MET A 63 4.44 9.49 3.05
C MET A 63 3.29 9.70 4.02
N ILE A 64 3.45 9.21 5.24
CA ILE A 64 2.47 9.34 6.33
C ILE A 64 3.17 10.05 7.49
N GLU A 65 2.65 11.20 7.91
CA GLU A 65 3.19 11.97 9.05
C GLU A 65 4.69 12.30 8.94
N GLY A 66 5.20 12.46 7.71
CA GLY A 66 6.62 12.77 7.46
C GLY A 66 7.54 11.55 7.43
N GLN A 67 7.02 10.35 7.68
CA GLN A 67 7.76 9.10 7.51
C GLN A 67 7.40 8.43 6.18
N THR A 68 8.39 7.77 5.57
CA THR A 68 8.21 7.04 4.31
C THR A 68 7.98 5.57 4.60
N TYR A 69 6.85 5.08 4.12
CA TYR A 69 6.47 3.68 4.22
C TYR A 69 6.29 3.09 2.82
N THR A 70 6.54 1.80 2.70
CA THR A 70 6.26 1.03 1.49
C THR A 70 4.99 0.21 1.68
N ILE A 71 4.13 0.22 0.68
CA ILE A 71 2.86 -0.51 0.72
C ILE A 71 3.14 -2.00 0.58
N SER A 72 2.72 -2.76 1.58
CA SER A 72 2.78 -4.23 1.57
C SER A 72 1.54 -4.83 0.92
N ALA A 73 0.35 -4.38 1.35
CA ALA A 73 -0.91 -4.87 0.81
C ALA A 73 -2.01 -3.78 0.77
N VAL A 74 -2.86 -3.86 -0.26
CA VAL A 74 -4.05 -3.02 -0.44
C VAL A 74 -5.27 -3.93 -0.39
N THR A 75 -6.13 -3.76 0.63
CA THR A 75 -7.30 -4.62 0.86
C THR A 75 -8.59 -3.84 0.75
N HIS A 76 -9.51 -4.27 -0.12
CA HIS A 76 -10.86 -3.73 -0.23
C HIS A 76 -11.86 -4.81 0.19
N ARG A 77 -12.62 -4.54 1.25
CA ARG A 77 -13.68 -5.42 1.75
C ARG A 77 -15.04 -4.98 1.23
N TYR A 78 -15.80 -5.95 0.72
CA TYR A 78 -17.17 -5.78 0.27
C TYR A 78 -18.11 -6.64 1.12
N GLN A 79 -19.34 -6.17 1.32
CA GLN A 79 -20.40 -6.87 2.05
C GLN A 79 -21.59 -7.07 1.13
N LEU A 80 -22.21 -8.25 1.16
CA LEU A 80 -23.45 -8.51 0.43
C LEU A 80 -24.64 -7.89 1.18
N ARG A 81 -25.32 -6.93 0.56
CA ARG A 81 -26.51 -6.25 1.10
C ARG A 81 -27.60 -6.26 0.04
N LYS A 82 -28.76 -6.81 0.36
CA LYS A 82 -29.96 -6.83 -0.52
C LYS A 82 -29.65 -7.32 -1.95
N GLY A 83 -28.85 -8.38 -2.07
CA GLY A 83 -28.47 -8.96 -3.36
C GLY A 83 -27.39 -8.20 -4.14
N LYS A 84 -26.72 -7.19 -3.55
CA LYS A 84 -25.64 -6.43 -4.18
C LYS A 84 -24.41 -6.35 -3.26
N TYR A 85 -23.21 -6.36 -3.83
CA TYR A 85 -21.98 -6.14 -3.09
C TYR A 85 -21.76 -4.65 -2.86
N GLU A 86 -21.71 -4.24 -1.60
CA GLU A 86 -21.45 -2.87 -1.17
C GLU A 86 -20.05 -2.76 -0.55
N PRO A 87 -19.25 -1.72 -0.87
CA PRO A 87 -17.97 -1.50 -0.23
C PRO A 87 -18.14 -1.24 1.26
N SER A 88 -17.37 -1.94 2.11
CA SER A 88 -17.46 -1.83 3.56
C SER A 88 -16.22 -1.19 4.19
N GLU A 89 -15.02 -1.65 3.84
CA GLU A 89 -13.79 -1.23 4.49
C GLU A 89 -12.63 -1.21 3.48
N ARG A 90 -11.78 -0.21 3.57
CA ARG A 90 -10.50 -0.16 2.86
C ARG A 90 -9.36 -0.13 3.86
N ARG A 91 -8.43 -1.06 3.69
CA ARG A 91 -7.27 -1.23 4.56
C ARG A 91 -5.99 -1.14 3.72
N LEU A 92 -5.03 -0.39 4.24
CA LEU A 92 -3.70 -0.25 3.66
C LEU A 92 -2.68 -0.75 4.68
N ASP A 93 -2.00 -1.83 4.32
CA ASP A 93 -0.93 -2.40 5.13
C ASP A 93 0.40 -1.88 4.64
N VAL A 94 1.15 -1.27 5.55
CA VAL A 94 2.42 -0.62 5.23
C VAL A 94 3.55 -1.16 6.10
N LEU A 95 4.75 -1.06 5.55
CA LEU A 95 6.00 -1.39 6.22
C LEU A 95 6.93 -0.18 6.15
N SER A 96 7.82 -0.04 7.14
CA SER A 96 8.96 0.87 6.97
C SER A 96 9.74 0.46 5.73
N ALA A 97 10.22 1.43 4.95
CA ALA A 97 10.98 1.18 3.72
C ALA A 97 12.17 0.23 3.97
N ALA A 98 12.87 0.40 5.10
CA ALA A 98 13.97 -0.48 5.50
C ALA A 98 13.50 -1.92 5.74
N ARG A 99 12.35 -2.10 6.41
CA ARG A 99 11.81 -3.43 6.72
C ARG A 99 11.37 -4.16 5.45
N TYR A 100 10.77 -3.45 4.51
CA TYR A 100 10.36 -4.00 3.22
C TYR A 100 11.56 -4.56 2.44
N VAL A 101 12.64 -3.78 2.33
CA VAL A 101 13.88 -4.22 1.65
C VAL A 101 14.50 -5.44 2.34
N LEU A 102 14.53 -5.46 3.68
CA LEU A 102 15.05 -6.62 4.43
C LEU A 102 14.22 -7.89 4.19
N ASN A 103 12.89 -7.77 4.12
CA ASN A 103 12.03 -8.91 3.82
C ASN A 103 12.31 -9.45 2.42
N LEU A 104 12.42 -8.58 1.42
CA LEU A 104 12.80 -8.99 0.06
C LEU A 104 14.13 -9.75 0.06
N TYR A 105 15.13 -9.28 0.81
CA TYR A 105 16.41 -9.98 0.93
C TYR A 105 16.25 -11.38 1.53
N PHE A 106 15.52 -11.51 2.64
CA PHE A 106 15.28 -12.81 3.27
C PHE A 106 14.49 -13.77 2.37
N ASP A 107 13.47 -13.27 1.67
CA ASP A 107 12.68 -14.06 0.73
C ASP A 107 13.55 -14.59 -0.41
N ASN A 108 14.47 -13.77 -0.94
CA ASN A 108 15.43 -14.20 -1.95
C ASN A 108 16.40 -15.27 -1.42
N LEU A 109 16.88 -15.17 -0.18
CA LEU A 109 17.75 -16.20 0.40
C LEU A 109 17.02 -17.53 0.55
N LEU A 110 15.78 -17.51 1.03
CA LEU A 110 14.95 -18.71 1.21
C LEU A 110 14.56 -19.37 -0.10
N GLN A 111 14.42 -18.60 -1.19
CA GLN A 111 14.14 -19.16 -2.51
C GLN A 111 15.37 -19.80 -3.16
N ASN A 112 16.57 -19.39 -2.77
CA ASN A 112 17.84 -19.87 -3.32
C ASN A 112 18.53 -20.97 -2.48
N SER A 113 17.92 -21.38 -1.36
CA SER A 113 18.39 -22.48 -0.51
C SER A 113 17.75 -23.80 -0.90
#